data_AF-W1P242-F1
#
_entry.id   AF-W1P242-F1
#
_cell.length_a   1.000
_cell.length_b   1.000
_cell.length_c   1.000
_cell.angle_alpha   90.00
_cell.angle_beta   90.00
_cell.angle_gamma   90.00
#
_symmetry.space_group_name_H-M   'P 1'
#
loop_
_entity.id
_entity.type
_entity.pdbx_description
1 polymer ?
#
loop_
_entity_poly.entity_id
_entity_poly.type
_entity_poly.pdbx_seq_one_letter_code
_entity_poly.pdbx_strand_id
1 'polypeptide(L)'
;MTPTLLTATSLFIIAYIAAPPIDIDGTCEPVYGSLLYGNNIIFGALAPTSAAIAATVTFFIYPIGQGSFSDGVAGVFGGSLFSAMHGSLVTSSLIRETIENESGNAGYKFGQEEETYNIIAAHDYLGRLIFQYASFNNSCSLHFFLVAWPVVVDSQGHVIDTWADIINRAKLSMEVMHERNAHNSL
;
A
#
# COMPACT_ATOMS: atom_id res chain seq x y z
N MET A 1 -16.38 -12.60 -12.22
CA MET A 1 -15.14 -11.80 -12.16
C MET A 1 -14.87 -11.06 -13.48
N THR A 2 -14.80 -11.74 -14.63
CA THR A 2 -14.52 -11.10 -15.92
C THR A 2 -15.51 -10.00 -16.33
N PRO A 3 -16.85 -10.21 -16.33
CA PRO A 3 -17.78 -9.16 -16.76
C PRO A 3 -17.77 -7.94 -15.83
N THR A 4 -17.61 -8.16 -14.52
CA THR A 4 -17.56 -7.09 -13.52
C THR A 4 -16.29 -6.25 -13.63
N LEU A 5 -15.12 -6.88 -13.87
CA LEU A 5 -13.87 -6.14 -14.06
C LEU A 5 -13.86 -5.34 -15.37
N LEU A 6 -14.30 -5.95 -16.47
CA LEU A 6 -14.38 -5.26 -17.76
C LEU A 6 -15.31 -4.04 -17.67
N THR A 7 -16.47 -4.20 -17.05
CA THR A 7 -17.42 -3.09 -16.87
C THR A 7 -16.80 -1.97 -16.03
N ALA A 8 -16.17 -2.31 -14.89
CA ALA A 8 -15.53 -1.31 -14.02
C ALA A 8 -14.38 -0.58 -14.72
N THR A 9 -13.49 -1.30 -15.41
CA THR A 9 -12.36 -0.71 -16.13
C THR A 9 -12.82 0.17 -17.30
N SER A 10 -13.79 -0.29 -18.10
CA SER A 10 -14.32 0.50 -19.22
C SER A 10 -14.99 1.78 -18.74
N LEU A 11 -15.82 1.73 -17.70
CA LEU A 11 -16.46 2.91 -17.12
C LEU A 11 -15.43 3.86 -16.49
N PHE A 12 -14.42 3.33 -15.78
CA PHE A 12 -13.35 4.14 -15.19
C PHE A 12 -12.61 4.95 -16.25
N ILE A 13 -12.19 4.30 -17.35
CA ILE A 13 -11.43 4.96 -18.43
C ILE A 13 -12.28 6.05 -19.09
N ILE A 14 -13.53 5.76 -19.45
CA ILE A 14 -14.43 6.72 -20.11
C ILE A 14 -14.67 7.93 -19.20
N ALA A 15 -14.97 7.69 -17.92
CA ALA A 15 -15.23 8.76 -16.96
C ALA A 15 -13.96 9.60 -16.68
N TYR A 16 -12.80 8.98 -16.51
CA TYR A 16 -11.54 9.69 -16.29
C TYR A 16 -11.18 10.63 -17.45
N ILE A 17 -11.49 10.23 -18.68
CA ILE A 17 -11.20 11.04 -19.88
C ILE A 17 -12.26 12.12 -20.07
N ALA A 18 -13.54 11.78 -19.99
CA ALA A 18 -14.61 12.59 -20.58
C ALA A 18 -15.80 12.90 -19.66
N ALA A 19 -15.78 12.50 -18.38
CA ALA A 19 -16.90 12.80 -17.48
C ALA A 19 -17.13 14.32 -17.38
N PRO A 20 -18.39 14.78 -17.45
CA PRO A 20 -18.71 16.18 -17.20
C PRO A 20 -18.43 16.55 -15.74
N PRO A 21 -18.43 17.85 -15.41
CA PRO A 21 -18.27 18.34 -14.04
C PRO A 21 -19.39 17.83 -13.14
N ILE A 22 -19.06 17.42 -11.91
CA ILE A 22 -19.99 16.79 -10.96
C ILE A 22 -20.10 17.65 -9.72
N ASP A 23 -21.33 17.94 -9.30
CA ASP A 23 -21.62 18.58 -8.01
C ASP A 23 -21.50 17.53 -6.89
N ILE A 24 -20.36 17.52 -6.22
CA ILE A 24 -20.01 16.50 -5.21
C ILE A 24 -20.73 16.76 -3.88
N ASP A 25 -20.87 18.03 -3.53
CA ASP A 25 -21.36 18.47 -2.21
C ASP A 25 -22.85 18.85 -2.26
N GLY A 26 -23.48 18.86 -3.44
CA GLY A 26 -24.87 19.25 -3.62
C GLY A 26 -25.11 20.74 -3.43
N THR A 27 -24.06 21.55 -3.55
CA THR A 27 -24.05 23.01 -3.35
C THR A 27 -24.25 23.78 -4.66
N CYS A 28 -24.51 23.08 -5.76
CA CYS A 28 -24.52 23.61 -7.13
C CYS A 28 -23.16 24.17 -7.58
N GLU A 29 -22.05 23.71 -6.98
CA GLU A 29 -20.68 24.07 -7.38
C GLU A 29 -19.96 22.85 -7.97
N PRO A 30 -20.02 22.62 -9.30
CA PRO A 30 -19.50 21.41 -9.89
C PRO A 30 -17.96 21.37 -9.96
N VAL A 31 -17.38 20.23 -9.60
CA VAL A 31 -15.95 19.96 -9.62
C VAL A 31 -15.57 19.27 -10.94
N TYR A 32 -14.53 19.78 -11.58
CA TYR A 32 -13.98 19.24 -12.82
C TYR A 32 -12.97 18.14 -12.49
N GLY A 33 -13.28 16.88 -12.82
CA GLY A 33 -12.40 15.73 -12.53
C GLY A 33 -11.73 15.08 -13.74
N SER A 34 -12.19 15.33 -14.96
CA SER A 34 -11.72 14.59 -16.15
C SER A 34 -10.68 15.34 -16.98
N LEU A 35 -9.94 14.60 -17.82
CA LEU A 35 -8.86 15.13 -18.64
C LEU A 35 -9.33 16.14 -19.70
N LEU A 36 -10.45 15.85 -20.38
CA LEU A 36 -11.00 16.76 -21.40
C LEU A 36 -11.48 18.10 -20.83
N TYR A 37 -11.69 18.16 -19.51
CA TYR A 37 -12.08 19.35 -18.78
C TYR A 37 -10.90 20.06 -18.09
N GLY A 38 -9.68 19.82 -18.56
CA GLY A 38 -8.50 20.61 -18.17
C GLY A 38 -7.65 20.02 -17.04
N ASN A 39 -7.94 18.78 -16.60
CA ASN A 39 -7.09 18.08 -15.63
C ASN A 39 -5.92 17.33 -16.30
N ASN A 40 -4.87 17.10 -15.52
CA ASN A 40 -3.77 16.19 -15.89
C ASN A 40 -3.86 14.88 -15.08
N ILE A 41 -2.88 13.99 -15.22
CA ILE A 41 -2.91 12.66 -14.55
C ILE A 41 -2.91 12.77 -13.01
N ILE A 42 -2.35 13.84 -12.44
CA ILE A 42 -2.26 14.04 -10.99
C ILE A 42 -3.55 14.65 -10.43
N PHE A 43 -4.15 15.60 -11.13
CA PHE A 43 -5.37 16.29 -10.68
C PHE A 43 -6.67 15.64 -11.17
N GLY A 44 -6.60 14.78 -12.18
CA GLY A 44 -7.76 14.05 -12.68
C GLY A 44 -8.25 13.02 -11.67
N ALA A 45 -9.56 12.96 -11.45
CA ALA A 45 -10.21 12.06 -10.52
C ALA A 45 -11.65 11.75 -10.96
N LEU A 46 -12.17 10.57 -10.57
CA LEU A 46 -13.60 10.29 -10.67
C LEU A 46 -14.26 10.79 -9.39
N ALA A 47 -15.05 11.84 -9.53
CA ALA A 47 -15.83 12.37 -8.43
C ALA A 47 -16.81 11.30 -7.90
N PRO A 48 -16.88 11.07 -6.58
CA PRO A 48 -17.83 10.14 -6.00
C PRO A 48 -19.26 10.67 -6.21
N THR A 49 -20.21 9.77 -6.42
CA THR A 49 -21.63 10.13 -6.60
C THR A 49 -22.31 10.57 -5.29
N SER A 50 -21.63 10.40 -4.15
CA SER A 50 -21.99 10.99 -2.85
C SER A 50 -20.82 10.88 -1.86
N ALA A 51 -20.66 11.88 -0.98
CA ALA A 51 -19.71 11.84 0.15
C ALA A 51 -19.87 10.57 1.01
N ALA A 52 -21.09 10.06 1.13
CA ALA A 52 -21.43 8.85 1.88
C ALA A 52 -20.81 7.55 1.31
N ILE A 53 -20.73 7.38 -0.02
CA ILE A 53 -20.17 6.15 -0.62
C ILE A 53 -18.65 6.12 -0.53
N ALA A 54 -17.98 7.26 -0.78
CA ALA A 54 -16.54 7.39 -0.62
C ALA A 54 -16.10 7.16 0.85
N ALA A 55 -16.87 7.70 1.80
CA ALA A 55 -16.66 7.44 3.22
C ALA A 55 -16.90 5.97 3.60
N THR A 56 -17.89 5.30 3.00
CA THR A 56 -18.17 3.89 3.36
C THR A 56 -17.04 2.94 2.91
N VAL A 57 -16.44 3.17 1.73
CA VAL A 57 -15.36 2.32 1.20
C VAL A 57 -14.01 2.63 1.87
N THR A 58 -13.68 3.91 2.07
CA THR A 58 -12.37 4.32 2.61
C THR A 58 -12.35 4.46 4.13
N PHE A 59 -13.46 4.82 4.78
CA PHE A 59 -13.53 5.01 6.25
C PHE A 59 -14.27 3.91 7.00
N PHE A 60 -15.04 3.02 6.35
CA PHE A 60 -15.73 1.91 7.03
C PHE A 60 -15.08 0.55 6.76
N ILE A 61 -14.70 0.23 5.50
CA ILE A 61 -14.01 -1.04 5.19
C ILE A 61 -12.52 -0.99 5.54
N TYR A 62 -11.86 0.15 5.34
CA TYR A 62 -10.42 0.30 5.58
C TYR A 62 -10.01 0.14 7.05
N PRO A 63 -10.71 0.69 8.07
CA PRO A 63 -10.31 0.51 9.47
C PRO A 63 -10.69 -0.85 10.04
N ILE A 64 -11.84 -1.42 9.65
CA ILE A 64 -12.29 -2.73 10.14
C ILE A 64 -11.41 -3.86 9.57
N GLY A 65 -10.84 -3.68 8.38
CA GLY A 65 -9.90 -4.63 7.77
C GLY A 65 -8.43 -4.48 8.20
N GLN A 66 -8.02 -3.35 8.81
CA GLN A 66 -6.60 -3.03 9.10
C GLN A 66 -6.29 -2.78 10.59
N GLY A 67 -7.27 -2.70 11.50
CA GLY A 67 -7.01 -2.64 12.95
C GLY A 67 -6.48 -1.31 13.50
N SER A 68 -5.69 -0.53 12.75
CA SER A 68 -5.22 0.84 13.10
C SER A 68 -4.47 1.52 11.94
N PHE A 69 -4.38 2.86 11.94
CA PHE A 69 -3.50 3.61 11.01
C PHE A 69 -2.01 3.29 11.21
N SER A 70 -1.60 2.97 12.45
CA SER A 70 -0.23 2.51 12.77
C SER A 70 0.12 1.21 12.04
N ASP A 71 -0.86 0.34 11.84
CA ASP A 71 -0.67 -1.00 11.31
C ASP A 71 -0.46 -0.96 9.79
N GLY A 72 -1.14 -0.01 9.12
CA GLY A 72 -0.89 0.31 7.72
C GLY A 72 0.52 0.87 7.49
N VAL A 73 1.02 1.76 8.36
CA VAL A 73 2.38 2.31 8.24
C VAL A 73 3.43 1.24 8.53
N ALA A 74 3.35 0.55 9.67
CA ALA A 74 4.28 -0.52 10.01
C ALA A 74 4.26 -1.67 8.98
N GLY A 75 3.10 -1.96 8.39
CA GLY A 75 2.97 -2.94 7.33
C GLY A 75 3.60 -2.56 6.01
N VAL A 76 3.38 -1.34 5.52
CA VAL A 76 4.01 -0.92 4.26
C VAL A 76 5.52 -0.73 4.44
N PHE A 77 5.96 -0.13 5.54
CA PHE A 77 7.39 0.06 5.80
C PHE A 77 8.11 -1.27 6.08
N GLY A 78 7.54 -2.13 6.92
CA GLY A 78 8.15 -3.43 7.22
C GLY A 78 8.04 -4.39 6.02
N GLY A 79 6.94 -4.39 5.28
CA GLY A 79 6.76 -5.19 4.07
C GLY A 79 7.74 -4.79 2.96
N SER A 80 7.94 -3.49 2.72
CA SER A 80 8.96 -3.03 1.76
C SER A 80 10.39 -3.35 2.22
N LEU A 81 10.68 -3.19 3.52
CA LEU A 81 11.96 -3.58 4.12
C LEU A 81 12.24 -5.08 3.94
N PHE A 82 11.31 -5.95 4.30
CA PHE A 82 11.49 -7.39 4.21
C PHE A 82 11.47 -7.90 2.77
N SER A 83 10.73 -7.25 1.87
CA SER A 83 10.82 -7.50 0.43
C SER A 83 12.23 -7.24 -0.10
N ALA A 84 12.83 -6.09 0.23
CA ALA A 84 14.19 -5.75 -0.16
C ALA A 84 15.23 -6.67 0.52
N MET A 85 15.05 -6.99 1.80
CA MET A 85 15.92 -7.91 2.54
C MET A 85 15.91 -9.31 1.93
N HIS A 86 14.72 -9.86 1.66
CA HIS A 86 14.59 -11.19 1.06
C HIS A 86 15.21 -11.22 -0.33
N GLY A 87 14.87 -10.25 -1.19
CA GLY A 87 15.43 -10.16 -2.55
C GLY A 87 16.96 -10.04 -2.54
N SER A 88 17.54 -9.26 -1.63
CA SER A 88 18.99 -9.08 -1.53
C SER A 88 19.71 -10.32 -0.99
N LEU A 89 19.15 -11.05 -0.04
CA LEU A 89 19.73 -12.29 0.50
C LEU A 89 19.67 -13.46 -0.49
N VAL A 90 18.56 -13.59 -1.24
CA VAL A 90 18.46 -14.59 -2.31
C VAL A 90 19.47 -14.26 -3.42
N THR A 91 19.51 -13.00 -3.86
CA THR A 91 20.42 -12.58 -4.95
C THR A 91 21.89 -12.73 -4.57
N SER A 92 22.26 -12.50 -3.31
CA SER A 92 23.65 -12.63 -2.84
C SER A 92 24.12 -14.08 -2.64
N SER A 93 23.20 -15.04 -2.62
CA SER A 93 23.47 -16.46 -2.39
C SER A 93 23.15 -17.37 -3.57
N LEU A 94 22.93 -16.79 -4.76
CA LEU A 94 22.73 -17.54 -6.00
C LEU A 94 23.91 -18.47 -6.28
N ILE A 95 23.60 -19.71 -6.67
CA ILE A 95 24.60 -20.66 -7.13
C ILE A 95 25.06 -20.22 -8.52
N ARG A 96 26.38 -20.16 -8.73
CA ARG A 96 26.94 -19.70 -10.00
C ARG A 96 26.77 -20.77 -11.08
N GLU A 97 25.80 -20.56 -11.95
CA GLU A 97 25.51 -21.42 -13.12
C GLU A 97 25.84 -20.75 -14.46
N THR A 98 26.35 -19.50 -14.44
CA THR A 98 26.63 -18.69 -15.64
C THR A 98 28.04 -18.10 -15.64
N ILE A 99 28.48 -17.69 -16.84
CA ILE A 99 29.73 -16.95 -17.06
C ILE A 99 29.50 -15.43 -16.90
N GLU A 100 30.58 -14.68 -16.71
CA GLU A 100 30.55 -13.25 -16.36
C GLU A 100 29.91 -12.33 -17.42
N ASN A 101 29.87 -12.80 -18.66
CA ASN A 101 29.35 -12.14 -19.85
C ASN A 101 27.89 -12.53 -20.18
N GLU A 102 27.24 -13.27 -19.28
CA GLU A 102 25.82 -13.63 -19.35
C GLU A 102 25.07 -13.14 -18.10
N SER A 103 23.74 -13.01 -18.19
CA SER A 103 22.92 -12.64 -17.03
C SER A 103 22.83 -13.81 -16.04
N GLY A 104 22.97 -13.52 -14.73
CA GLY A 104 22.78 -14.52 -13.68
C GLY A 104 21.42 -15.24 -13.73
N ASN A 105 20.39 -14.57 -14.26
CA ASN A 105 19.05 -15.15 -14.42
C ASN A 105 19.01 -16.32 -15.42
N ALA A 106 19.95 -16.39 -16.38
CA ALA A 106 20.01 -17.48 -17.35
C ALA A 106 20.40 -18.82 -16.70
N GLY A 107 20.97 -18.78 -15.49
CA GLY A 107 21.29 -19.94 -14.67
C GLY A 107 20.07 -20.67 -14.10
N TYR A 108 18.94 -19.97 -13.93
CA TYR A 108 17.68 -20.59 -13.53
C TYR A 108 16.95 -21.18 -14.74
N LYS A 109 16.47 -22.43 -14.60
CA LYS A 109 15.57 -23.07 -15.57
C LYS A 109 14.19 -23.25 -14.94
N PHE A 110 13.16 -22.82 -15.65
CA PHE A 110 11.78 -22.97 -15.19
C PHE A 110 11.43 -24.45 -15.00
N GLY A 111 11.00 -24.80 -13.80
CA GLY A 111 10.65 -26.19 -13.43
C GLY A 111 11.82 -27.07 -13.00
N GLN A 112 13.02 -26.51 -12.76
CA GLN A 112 14.11 -27.25 -12.14
C GLN A 112 13.73 -27.72 -10.72
N GLU A 113 14.26 -28.88 -10.32
CA GLU A 113 13.99 -29.46 -8.99
C GLU A 113 14.92 -28.89 -7.90
N GLU A 114 16.11 -28.43 -8.29
CA GLU A 114 17.12 -27.92 -7.35
C GLU A 114 16.92 -26.42 -7.05
N GLU A 115 17.15 -26.05 -5.79
CA GLU A 115 17.12 -24.66 -5.32
C GLU A 115 18.22 -23.82 -6.00
N THR A 116 17.87 -22.62 -6.46
CA THR A 116 18.78 -21.74 -7.22
C THR A 116 19.75 -20.94 -6.34
N TYR A 117 19.54 -20.95 -5.02
CA TYR A 117 20.33 -20.20 -4.07
C TYR A 117 20.62 -21.04 -2.83
N ASN A 118 21.70 -20.71 -2.13
CA ASN A 118 22.09 -21.40 -0.91
C ASN A 118 21.49 -20.70 0.32
N ILE A 119 20.37 -21.24 0.83
CA ILE A 119 19.70 -20.70 2.03
C ILE A 119 20.59 -20.72 3.27
N ILE A 120 21.52 -21.69 3.38
CA ILE A 120 22.43 -21.78 4.52
C ILE A 120 23.43 -20.62 4.48
N ALA A 121 23.97 -20.30 3.31
CA ALA A 121 24.86 -19.15 3.14
C ALA A 121 24.14 -17.81 3.41
N ALA A 122 22.90 -17.67 2.95
CA ALA A 122 22.07 -16.50 3.23
C ALA A 122 21.75 -16.36 4.74
N HIS A 123 21.40 -17.47 5.38
CA HIS A 123 21.12 -17.53 6.81
C HIS A 123 22.34 -17.12 7.64
N ASP A 124 23.52 -17.68 7.33
CA ASP A 124 24.77 -17.39 8.01
C ASP A 124 25.19 -15.92 7.84
N TYR A 125 25.02 -15.36 6.64
CA TYR A 125 25.29 -13.95 6.38
C TYR A 125 24.42 -13.04 7.25
N LEU A 126 23.09 -13.25 7.22
CA LEU A 126 22.15 -12.46 8.01
C LEU A 126 22.35 -12.67 9.52
N GLY A 127 22.60 -13.91 9.94
CA GLY A 127 22.84 -14.26 11.33
C GLY A 127 24.11 -13.61 11.90
N ARG A 128 25.12 -13.37 11.07
CA ARG A 128 26.32 -12.58 11.43
C ARG A 128 26.08 -11.08 11.40
N LEU A 129 25.21 -10.59 10.53
CA LEU A 129 24.92 -9.16 10.38
C LEU A 129 24.09 -8.60 11.55
N ILE A 130 23.12 -9.37 12.05
CA ILE A 130 22.20 -8.94 13.12
C ILE A 130 22.43 -9.76 14.39
N PHE A 131 21.80 -10.95 14.48
CA PHE A 131 21.99 -11.94 15.54
C PHE A 131 21.58 -13.30 15.00
N GLN A 132 22.27 -14.38 15.40
CA GLN A 132 22.07 -15.71 14.80
C GLN A 132 20.64 -16.24 14.94
N TYR A 133 19.97 -15.97 16.07
CA TYR A 133 18.58 -16.38 16.33
C TYR A 133 17.52 -15.52 15.63
N ALA A 134 17.91 -14.37 15.05
CA ALA A 134 17.00 -13.47 14.33
C ALA A 134 16.93 -13.78 12.82
N SER A 135 17.71 -14.76 12.33
CA SER A 135 17.76 -15.17 10.93
C SER A 135 16.91 -16.43 10.70
N PHE A 136 16.28 -16.54 9.54
CA PHE A 136 15.47 -17.70 9.17
C PHE A 136 16.33 -18.77 8.48
N ASN A 137 16.30 -20.00 8.98
CA ASN A 137 16.95 -21.16 8.35
C ASN A 137 15.94 -22.13 7.70
N ASN A 138 14.64 -21.80 7.77
CA ASN A 138 13.54 -22.56 7.18
C ASN A 138 12.79 -21.65 6.20
N SER A 139 12.78 -22.02 4.92
CA SER A 139 12.13 -21.23 3.86
C SER A 139 10.63 -21.08 4.09
N CYS A 140 9.94 -22.12 4.56
CA CYS A 140 8.50 -22.07 4.84
C CYS A 140 8.17 -21.08 5.96
N SER A 141 8.98 -21.04 7.02
CA SER A 141 8.81 -20.07 8.12
C SER A 141 9.09 -18.63 7.65
N LEU A 142 10.13 -18.44 6.84
CA LEU A 142 10.44 -17.15 6.22
C LEU A 142 9.29 -16.65 5.34
N HIS A 143 8.77 -17.48 4.43
CA HIS A 143 7.68 -17.10 3.54
C HIS A 143 6.37 -16.89 4.30
N PHE A 144 6.10 -17.71 5.32
CA PHE A 144 4.98 -17.47 6.23
C PHE A 144 5.11 -16.12 6.92
N PHE A 145 6.30 -15.77 7.41
CA PHE A 145 6.57 -14.46 8.00
C PHE A 145 6.38 -13.30 7.01
N LEU A 146 6.87 -13.43 5.76
CA LEU A 146 6.69 -12.42 4.71
C LEU A 146 5.21 -12.19 4.35
N VAL A 147 4.37 -13.24 4.45
CA VAL A 147 2.93 -13.15 4.20
C VAL A 147 2.15 -12.68 5.44
N ALA A 148 2.60 -13.03 6.64
CA ALA A 148 1.91 -12.73 7.90
C ALA A 148 2.25 -11.35 8.48
N TRP A 149 3.29 -10.68 7.97
CA TRP A 149 3.62 -9.31 8.33
C TRP A 149 2.65 -8.32 7.65
N PRO A 150 1.81 -7.53 8.35
CA PRO A 150 1.40 -7.53 9.77
C PRO A 150 -0.09 -7.79 10.02
N VAL A 151 -0.36 -8.44 11.15
CA VAL A 151 -1.57 -8.27 11.98
C VAL A 151 -1.15 -8.32 13.44
N VAL A 152 -0.92 -7.16 14.06
CA VAL A 152 -0.83 -7.01 15.53
C VAL A 152 -1.35 -5.61 15.88
N VAL A 153 -2.38 -5.56 16.72
CA VAL A 153 -3.02 -4.32 17.23
C VAL A 153 -2.78 -4.26 18.75
N ASP A 154 -2.46 -3.08 19.27
CA ASP A 154 -2.46 -2.84 20.72
C ASP A 154 -3.88 -2.61 21.25
N SER A 155 -4.08 -2.78 22.56
CA SER A 155 -5.40 -2.71 23.21
C SER A 155 -5.52 -1.64 24.31
N GLN A 156 -4.73 -0.56 24.30
CA GLN A 156 -4.67 0.32 25.48
C GLN A 156 -4.95 1.80 25.18
N GLY A 157 -6.25 2.11 25.14
CA GLY A 157 -6.78 3.46 25.04
C GLY A 157 -6.60 4.29 26.32
N HIS A 158 -5.49 5.01 26.39
CA HIS A 158 -5.33 6.15 27.30
C HIS A 158 -4.77 7.37 26.56
N VAL A 159 -5.34 8.54 26.87
CA VAL A 159 -4.95 9.82 26.25
C VAL A 159 -4.03 10.58 27.20
N ILE A 160 -2.87 11.00 26.69
CA ILE A 160 -1.88 11.88 27.32
C ILE A 160 -1.50 12.95 26.27
N ASP A 161 -1.48 14.22 26.65
CA ASP A 161 -1.19 15.33 25.72
C ASP A 161 0.31 15.36 25.32
N THR A 162 0.59 15.49 24.02
CA THR A 162 1.90 15.30 23.37
C THR A 162 2.02 16.11 22.06
N TRP A 163 2.97 15.77 21.16
CA TRP A 163 2.99 16.22 19.75
C TRP A 163 1.64 16.08 19.02
N ALA A 164 0.72 15.29 19.58
CA ALA A 164 -0.70 15.25 19.23
C ALA A 164 -1.37 16.63 19.14
N ASP A 165 -1.00 17.60 19.99
CA ASP A 165 -1.60 18.95 19.97
C ASP A 165 -1.22 19.75 18.73
N ILE A 166 -0.02 19.54 18.20
CA ILE A 166 0.43 20.17 16.95
C ILE A 166 -0.31 19.56 15.77
N ILE A 167 -0.50 18.24 15.79
CA ILE A 167 -1.31 17.53 14.80
C ILE A 167 -2.78 17.97 14.89
N ASN A 168 -3.31 18.18 16.10
CA ASN A 168 -4.68 18.62 16.31
C ASN A 168 -4.92 20.03 15.76
N ARG A 169 -3.96 20.95 15.91
CA ARG A 169 -4.02 22.27 15.26
C ARG A 169 -4.00 22.18 13.74
N ALA A 170 -3.18 21.30 13.15
CA ALA A 170 -3.16 21.08 11.71
C ALA A 170 -4.48 20.48 11.20
N LYS A 171 -5.09 19.57 11.97
CA LYS A 171 -6.42 19.00 11.69
C LYS A 171 -7.53 20.05 11.75
N LEU A 172 -7.51 20.94 12.75
CA LEU A 172 -8.48 22.02 12.86
C LEU A 172 -8.45 22.96 11.66
N SER A 173 -7.26 23.28 11.14
CA SER A 173 -7.15 24.07 9.90
C SER A 173 -7.74 23.36 8.68
N MET A 174 -7.61 22.04 8.60
CA MET A 174 -8.24 21.25 7.53
C MET A 174 -9.76 21.19 7.71
N GLU A 175 -10.24 21.01 8.94
CA GLU A 175 -11.67 20.97 9.29
C GLU A 175 -12.39 22.28 8.97
N VAL A 176 -11.78 23.43 9.26
CA VAL A 176 -12.39 24.75 9.00
C VAL A 176 -12.38 25.12 7.52
N MET A 177 -11.48 24.54 6.72
CA MET A 177 -11.30 24.90 5.30
C MET A 177 -11.93 23.91 4.32
N HIS A 178 -12.20 22.67 4.75
CA HIS A 178 -12.84 21.66 3.93
C HIS A 178 -14.32 22.00 3.71
N GLU A 179 -14.85 21.70 2.52
CA GLU A 179 -16.27 21.86 2.16
C GLU A 179 -16.88 23.20 2.62
N ARG A 180 -16.14 24.30 2.39
CA ARG A 180 -16.41 25.66 2.90
C ARG A 180 -17.84 26.19 2.71
N ASN A 181 -18.60 25.63 1.77
CA ASN A 181 -19.95 26.06 1.41
C ASN A 181 -21.03 25.00 1.76
N ALA A 182 -20.66 23.85 2.33
CA ALA A 182 -21.56 22.74 2.63
C ALA A 182 -22.10 22.74 4.08
N HIS A 183 -21.47 23.49 4.99
CA HIS A 183 -21.83 23.50 6.41
C HIS A 183 -22.83 24.62 6.74
N ASN A 184 -24.07 24.23 7.10
CA ASN A 184 -25.05 25.13 7.71
C ASN A 184 -25.28 24.72 9.18
N SER A 185 -24.87 25.57 10.11
CA SER A 185 -25.21 25.42 11.53
C SER A 185 -26.63 25.92 11.78
N LEU A 186 -27.53 25.06 12.28
CA LEU A 186 -28.78 25.48 12.93
C LEU A 186 -28.50 25.87 14.38
#